data_AF-A0A0T5VUD7-F1
#
_entry.id   AF-A0A0T5VUD7-F1
#
_cell.length_a   1.000
_cell.length_b   1.000
_cell.length_c   1.000
_cell.angle_alpha   90.00
_cell.angle_beta   90.00
_cell.angle_gamma   90.00
#
_symmetry.space_group_name_H-M   'P 1'
#
loop_
_entity.id
_entity.type
_entity.pdbx_description
1 polymer ?
#
loop_
_entity_poly.entity_id
_entity_poly.type
_entity_poly.pdbx_seq_one_letter_code
_entity_poly.pdbx_strand_id
1 'polypeptide(L)'
;MIISLFIYVFYRTDKTLVNQIIIQLISFKTYQSLKQTVTASLPLNEYLIYSLPEGLWVFCITLTSKEFYFDLFKKRINCVFIPLLFVVVLELFQLLHITNGHFDFLDIGISLFFWFIAAKIIDTQQRLENLFHSLNYNSAFCLLSYCIIYLAHVIH
;
A
#
# COMPACT_ATOMS: atom_id res chain seq x y z
N MET A 1 -4.32 3.66 5.62
CA MET A 1 -2.86 3.93 5.60
C MET A 1 -2.20 3.86 6.97
N ILE A 2 -2.66 4.58 8.01
CA ILE A 2 -1.98 4.59 9.33
C ILE A 2 -1.91 3.20 9.96
N ILE A 3 -2.98 2.40 9.87
CA ILE A 3 -3.00 1.03 10.38
C ILE A 3 -1.95 0.16 9.66
N SER A 4 -1.87 0.25 8.33
CA SER A 4 -0.82 -0.46 7.56
C SER A 4 0.57 -0.03 8.03
N LEU A 5 0.81 1.27 8.18
CA LEU A 5 2.09 1.80 8.66
C LEU A 5 2.45 1.26 10.05
N PHE A 6 1.48 1.24 10.97
CA PHE A 6 1.66 0.68 12.31
C PHE A 6 2.09 -0.80 12.25
N ILE A 7 1.41 -1.60 11.42
CA ILE A 7 1.76 -3.02 11.22
C ILE A 7 3.17 -3.15 10.63
N TYR A 8 3.53 -2.33 9.63
CA TYR A 8 4.87 -2.30 9.05
C TYR A 8 5.96 -1.91 10.07
N VAL A 9 5.66 -0.97 10.96
CA VAL A 9 6.64 -0.47 11.94
C VAL A 9 6.90 -1.46 13.06
N PHE A 10 5.86 -2.13 13.57
CA PHE A 10 5.99 -2.95 14.78
C PHE A 10 6.04 -4.46 14.52
N TYR A 11 5.51 -4.96 13.40
CA TYR A 11 5.38 -6.40 13.16
C TYR A 11 6.18 -6.91 11.97
N ARG A 12 6.56 -6.05 11.01
CA ARG A 12 7.42 -6.43 9.87
C ARG A 12 8.91 -6.29 10.19
N THR A 13 9.76 -6.66 9.23
CA THR A 13 11.23 -6.60 9.33
C THR A 13 11.76 -5.17 9.55
N ASP A 14 12.87 -5.06 10.27
CA ASP A 14 13.55 -3.79 10.57
C ASP A 14 14.22 -3.16 9.32
N LYS A 15 14.26 -3.91 8.21
CA LYS A 15 14.91 -3.51 6.94
C LYS A 15 14.04 -2.67 6.01
N THR A 16 12.80 -2.36 6.39
CA THR A 16 11.98 -1.43 5.61
C THR A 16 12.56 -0.01 5.73
N LEU A 17 12.42 0.80 4.68
CA LEU A 17 12.95 2.17 4.66
C LEU A 17 12.37 3.01 5.81
N VAL A 18 11.07 2.85 6.10
CA VAL A 18 10.41 3.49 7.26
C VAL A 18 11.08 3.10 8.58
N ASN A 19 11.36 1.81 8.80
CA ASN A 19 11.97 1.36 10.05
C ASN A 19 13.40 1.89 10.20
N GLN A 20 14.16 1.95 9.10
CA GLN A 20 15.49 2.55 9.11
C GLN A 20 15.46 4.05 9.48
N ILE A 21 14.51 4.82 8.95
CA ILE A 21 14.32 6.23 9.35
C ILE A 21 14.02 6.34 10.85
N ILE A 22 13.10 5.53 11.36
CA ILE A 22 12.76 5.54 12.80
C ILE A 22 13.98 5.15 13.64
N ILE A 23 14.69 4.09 13.25
CA ILE A 23 15.90 3.61 13.93
C ILE A 23 16.97 4.70 13.99
N GLN A 24 17.14 5.49 12.92
CA GLN A 24 18.07 6.62 12.91
C GLN A 24 17.64 7.75 13.87
N LEU A 25 16.33 7.96 14.05
CA LEU A 25 15.79 9.01 14.92
C LEU A 25 15.86 8.65 16.42
N ILE A 26 15.56 7.41 16.80
CA ILE A 26 15.42 7.00 18.21
C ILE A 26 16.46 5.98 18.70
N SER A 27 17.37 5.56 17.82
CA SER A 27 18.34 4.46 17.99
C SER A 27 17.73 3.05 17.93
N PHE A 28 18.55 2.09 17.47
CA PHE A 28 18.15 0.70 17.29
C PHE A 28 17.71 0.00 18.59
N LYS A 29 18.38 0.26 19.70
CA LYS A 29 18.06 -0.37 21.00
C LYS A 29 16.69 0.05 21.52
N THR A 30 16.40 1.35 21.45
CA THR A 30 15.09 1.89 21.84
C THR A 30 13.99 1.37 20.94
N TYR A 31 14.22 1.34 19.63
CA TYR A 31 13.27 0.79 18.67
C TYR A 31 12.96 -0.70 18.94
N GLN A 32 13.97 -1.53 19.18
CA GLN A 32 13.72 -2.95 19.50
C GLN A 32 12.95 -3.14 20.81
N SER A 33 13.28 -2.39 21.86
CA SER A 33 12.56 -2.46 23.14
C SER A 33 11.09 -2.05 22.98
N LEU A 34 10.84 -0.97 22.24
CA LEU A 34 9.49 -0.52 21.92
C LEU A 34 8.73 -1.58 21.10
N LYS A 35 9.37 -2.13 20.08
CA LYS A 35 8.81 -3.18 19.22
C LYS A 35 8.39 -4.40 20.05
N GLN A 36 9.28 -4.89 20.92
CA GLN A 36 8.98 -6.02 21.81
C GLN A 36 7.83 -5.72 22.77
N THR A 37 7.78 -4.50 23.32
CA THR A 37 6.69 -4.10 24.24
C THR A 37 5.35 -4.11 23.53
N VAL A 38 5.30 -3.57 22.31
CA VAL A 38 4.07 -3.53 21.49
C VAL A 38 3.64 -4.93 21.07
N THR A 39 4.56 -5.75 20.55
CA THR A 39 4.24 -7.10 20.07
C THR A 39 3.85 -8.05 21.21
N ALA A 40 4.40 -7.87 22.41
CA ALA A 40 4.00 -8.62 23.59
C ALA A 40 2.61 -8.21 24.11
N SER A 41 2.26 -6.93 24.03
CA SER A 41 0.98 -6.41 24.50
C SER A 41 -0.17 -6.68 23.53
N LEU A 42 0.13 -6.71 22.23
CA LEU A 42 -0.84 -6.91 21.16
C LEU A 42 -0.31 -7.94 20.15
N PRO A 43 -0.42 -9.24 20.45
CA PRO A 43 -0.02 -10.27 19.51
C PRO A 43 -0.99 -10.28 18.31
N LEU A 44 -0.46 -10.09 17.11
CA LEU A 44 -1.22 -10.17 15.86
C LEU A 44 -1.00 -11.53 15.19
N ASN A 45 -2.04 -12.01 14.52
CA ASN A 45 -1.95 -13.20 13.66
C ASN A 45 -1.10 -12.89 12.42
N GLU A 46 -0.33 -13.86 11.94
CA GLU A 46 0.52 -13.75 10.75
C GLU A 46 -0.25 -13.24 9.53
N TYR A 47 -1.48 -13.73 9.29
CA TYR A 47 -2.32 -13.24 8.19
C TYR A 47 -2.61 -11.73 8.27
N LEU A 48 -2.79 -11.18 9.47
CA LEU A 48 -2.99 -9.74 9.67
C LEU A 48 -1.70 -8.95 9.52
N ILE A 49 -0.54 -9.57 9.75
CA ILE A 49 0.77 -8.93 9.61
C ILE A 49 1.18 -8.85 8.13
N TYR A 50 0.92 -9.92 7.38
CA TYR A 50 1.40 -10.07 6.00
C TYR A 50 0.38 -9.56 4.97
N SER A 51 -0.90 -9.92 5.07
CA SER A 51 -1.89 -9.67 4.01
C SER A 51 -2.77 -8.43 4.24
N LEU A 52 -3.11 -8.11 5.49
CA LEU A 52 -3.98 -6.96 5.79
C LEU A 52 -3.38 -5.61 5.35
N PRO A 53 -2.08 -5.32 5.58
CA PRO A 53 -1.50 -4.06 5.13
C PRO A 53 -1.64 -3.89 3.62
N GLU A 54 -1.60 -5.01 2.87
CA GLU A 54 -1.74 -5.05 1.43
C GLU A 54 -3.11 -4.55 0.96
N GLY A 55 -4.16 -5.25 1.40
CA GLY A 55 -5.53 -4.88 1.07
C GLY A 55 -5.88 -3.45 1.49
N LEU A 56 -5.36 -3.00 2.65
CA LEU A 56 -5.60 -1.64 3.13
C LEU A 56 -4.95 -0.56 2.27
N TRP A 57 -3.75 -0.79 1.72
CA TRP A 57 -3.16 0.20 0.81
C TRP A 57 -3.89 0.18 -0.52
N VAL A 58 -4.26 -0.99 -1.05
CA VAL A 58 -5.08 -1.11 -2.26
C VAL A 58 -6.38 -0.33 -2.10
N PHE A 59 -7.07 -0.51 -0.98
CA PHE A 59 -8.29 0.23 -0.63
C PHE A 59 -8.06 1.74 -0.65
N CYS A 60 -7.06 2.22 0.08
CA CYS A 60 -6.79 3.65 0.23
C CYS A 60 -6.41 4.28 -1.11
N ILE A 61 -5.57 3.62 -1.91
CA ILE A 61 -5.17 4.15 -3.22
C ILE A 61 -6.32 4.09 -4.21
N THR A 62 -7.13 3.03 -4.19
CA THR A 62 -8.31 2.93 -5.06
C THR A 62 -9.28 4.07 -4.78
N LEU A 63 -9.47 4.41 -3.51
CA LEU A 63 -10.33 5.52 -3.09
C LEU A 63 -9.79 6.87 -3.57
N THR A 64 -8.50 7.14 -3.35
CA THR A 64 -7.89 8.42 -3.78
C THR A 64 -7.72 8.52 -5.28
N SER A 65 -7.61 7.38 -5.98
CA SER A 65 -7.50 7.31 -7.44
C SER A 65 -8.87 7.39 -8.15
N LYS A 66 -9.97 7.33 -7.40
CA LYS A 66 -11.33 7.23 -7.97
C LYS A 66 -11.75 8.42 -8.83
N GLU A 67 -11.23 9.58 -8.51
CA GLU A 67 -11.53 10.84 -9.17
C GLU A 67 -10.63 11.10 -10.38
N PHE A 68 -9.64 10.24 -10.62
CA PHE A 68 -8.58 10.52 -11.58
C PHE A 68 -8.55 9.55 -12.76
N TYR A 69 -8.20 10.08 -13.91
CA TYR A 69 -7.76 9.31 -15.07
C TYR A 69 -6.46 9.87 -15.61
N PHE A 70 -5.76 9.07 -16.40
CA PHE A 70 -4.67 9.54 -17.24
C PHE A 70 -4.91 9.11 -18.69
N ASP A 71 -4.43 9.93 -19.62
CA ASP A 71 -4.48 9.63 -21.05
C ASP A 71 -3.24 8.81 -21.41
N LEU A 72 -3.46 7.56 -21.84
CA LEU A 72 -2.41 6.72 -22.43
C LEU A 72 -2.69 6.60 -23.94
N PHE A 73 -1.85 7.26 -24.74
CA PHE A 73 -2.06 7.45 -26.18
C PHE A 73 -3.40 8.11 -26.51
N LYS A 74 -4.40 7.32 -26.91
CA LYS A 74 -5.76 7.76 -27.28
C LYS A 74 -6.84 7.18 -26.37
N LYS A 75 -6.45 6.53 -25.26
CA LYS A 75 -7.38 5.88 -24.33
C LYS A 75 -7.26 6.54 -22.96
N ARG A 76 -8.43 6.85 -22.38
CA ARG A 76 -8.54 7.27 -20.99
C ARG A 76 -8.51 6.03 -20.10
N ILE A 77 -7.50 5.93 -19.25
CA ILE A 77 -7.38 4.86 -18.27
C ILE A 77 -7.74 5.43 -16.91
N ASN A 78 -8.75 4.84 -16.28
CA ASN A 78 -9.15 5.21 -14.93
C ASN A 78 -8.08 4.72 -13.93
N CYS A 79 -7.61 5.63 -13.06
CA CYS A 79 -6.59 5.33 -12.07
C CYS A 79 -7.05 4.28 -11.03
N VAL A 80 -8.36 4.04 -10.88
CA VAL A 80 -8.95 3.01 -10.02
C VAL A 80 -8.37 1.62 -10.27
N PHE A 81 -7.96 1.30 -11.50
CA PHE A 81 -7.43 -0.03 -11.84
C PHE A 81 -5.93 -0.17 -11.57
N ILE A 82 -5.20 0.93 -11.36
CA ILE A 82 -3.74 0.91 -11.16
C ILE A 82 -3.35 0.11 -9.92
N PRO A 83 -3.98 0.26 -8.74
CA PRO A 83 -3.60 -0.48 -7.53
C PRO A 83 -3.76 -1.99 -7.71
N LEU A 84 -4.85 -2.41 -8.38
CA LEU A 84 -5.10 -3.81 -8.68
C LEU A 84 -4.07 -4.37 -9.66
N LEU A 85 -3.78 -3.63 -10.72
CA LEU A 85 -2.74 -4.01 -11.68
C LEU A 85 -1.38 -4.16 -10.99
N PHE A 86 -1.05 -3.26 -10.07
CA PHE A 86 0.21 -3.30 -9.34
C PHE A 86 0.34 -4.57 -8.50
N VAL A 87 -0.69 -4.95 -7.74
CA VAL A 87 -0.70 -6.21 -6.97
C VAL A 87 -0.51 -7.41 -7.90
N VAL A 88 -1.29 -7.50 -8.97
CA VAL A 88 -1.23 -8.65 -9.89
C VAL A 88 0.15 -8.76 -10.53
N VAL A 89 0.75 -7.64 -10.96
CA VAL A 89 2.09 -7.64 -11.54
C VAL A 89 3.14 -8.03 -10.50
N LEU A 90 3.03 -7.52 -9.28
CA LEU A 90 3.96 -7.83 -8.19
C LEU A 90 3.92 -9.32 -7.86
N GLU A 91 2.74 -9.91 -7.73
CA GLU A 91 2.55 -11.34 -7.50
C GLU A 91 3.05 -12.19 -8.67
N LEU A 92 2.82 -11.77 -9.92
CA LEU A 92 3.41 -12.43 -11.09
C LEU A 92 4.95 -12.40 -11.07
N PHE A 93 5.56 -11.31 -10.60
CA PHE A 93 7.01 -11.24 -10.44
C PHE A 93 7.52 -12.14 -9.31
N GLN A 94 6.74 -12.32 -8.24
CA GLN A 94 7.07 -13.29 -7.19
C GLN A 94 6.98 -14.73 -7.72
N LEU A 95 5.96 -15.04 -8.52
CA LEU A 95 5.81 -16.33 -9.20
C LEU A 95 7.00 -16.64 -10.12
N LEU A 96 7.49 -15.62 -10.84
CA LEU A 96 8.66 -15.72 -11.72
C LEU A 96 10.00 -15.66 -10.95
N HIS A 97 9.97 -15.60 -9.61
CA HIS A 97 11.15 -15.50 -8.74
C HIS A 97 12.03 -14.26 -9.02
N ILE A 98 11.44 -13.21 -9.59
CA ILE A 98 12.13 -11.94 -9.87
C ILE A 98 12.17 -11.08 -8.59
N THR A 99 11.11 -11.12 -7.79
CA THR A 99 10.99 -10.40 -6.51
C THR A 99 11.08 -11.36 -5.34
N ASN A 100 11.61 -10.86 -4.21
CA ASN A 100 11.71 -11.63 -2.97
C ASN A 100 10.34 -11.66 -2.27
N GLY A 101 9.57 -12.72 -2.53
CA GLY A 101 8.26 -12.99 -1.94
C GLY A 101 7.80 -14.40 -2.32
N HIS A 102 6.78 -14.90 -1.65
CA HIS A 102 6.11 -16.14 -2.04
C HIS A 102 4.75 -15.78 -2.59
N PHE A 103 4.48 -16.22 -3.81
CA PHE A 103 3.20 -15.99 -4.45
C PHE A 103 2.06 -16.49 -3.55
N ASP A 104 1.16 -15.59 -3.16
CA ASP A 104 0.03 -15.92 -2.29
C ASP A 104 -1.30 -15.49 -2.93
N PHE A 105 -2.13 -16.49 -3.23
CA PHE A 105 -3.48 -16.27 -3.76
C PHE A 105 -4.37 -15.49 -2.77
N LEU A 106 -4.09 -15.59 -1.47
CA LEU A 106 -4.83 -14.90 -0.43
C LEU A 106 -4.59 -13.39 -0.51
N ASP A 107 -3.37 -12.95 -0.83
CA ASP A 107 -3.02 -11.54 -1.01
C ASP A 107 -3.78 -10.95 -2.21
N ILE A 108 -3.82 -11.67 -3.34
CA ILE A 108 -4.64 -11.28 -4.50
C ILE A 108 -6.13 -11.20 -4.12
N GLY A 109 -6.64 -12.20 -3.39
CA GLY A 109 -8.03 -12.25 -2.97
C GLY A 109 -8.43 -11.10 -2.07
N ILE A 110 -7.61 -10.79 -1.06
CA ILE A 110 -7.81 -9.67 -0.14
C ILE A 110 -7.71 -8.34 -0.88
N SER A 111 -6.68 -8.15 -1.71
CA SER A 111 -6.49 -6.95 -2.51
C SER A 111 -7.66 -6.70 -3.46
N LEU A 112 -8.17 -7.75 -4.13
CA LEU A 112 -9.35 -7.65 -4.99
C LEU A 112 -10.63 -7.32 -4.21
N PHE A 113 -10.80 -7.91 -3.02
CA PHE A 113 -11.93 -7.62 -2.14
C PHE A 113 -11.94 -6.16 -1.70
N PHE A 114 -10.82 -5.66 -1.19
CA PHE A 114 -10.67 -4.28 -0.76
C PHE A 114 -10.78 -3.28 -1.93
N TRP A 115 -10.20 -3.61 -3.09
CA TRP A 115 -10.40 -2.85 -4.32
C TRP A 115 -11.88 -2.75 -4.70
N PHE A 116 -12.61 -3.87 -4.69
CA PHE A 116 -14.02 -3.90 -5.04
C PHE A 116 -14.86 -3.04 -4.10
N ILE A 117 -14.61 -3.13 -2.78
CA ILE A 117 -15.25 -2.28 -1.77
C ILE A 117 -15.00 -0.80 -2.10
N ALA A 118 -13.75 -0.37 -2.29
CA ALA A 118 -13.43 1.02 -2.61
C ALA A 118 -14.07 1.48 -3.93
N ALA A 119 -14.03 0.62 -4.96
CA ALA A 119 -14.54 0.93 -6.29
C ALA A 119 -16.08 1.02 -6.34
N LYS A 120 -16.80 0.23 -5.54
CA LYS A 120 -18.27 0.12 -5.63
C LYS A 120 -19.04 0.78 -4.48
N ILE A 121 -18.53 0.73 -3.26
CA ILE A 121 -19.30 1.14 -2.08
C ILE A 121 -19.26 2.66 -1.89
N ILE A 122 -18.16 3.31 -2.26
CA ILE A 122 -18.01 4.76 -2.09
C ILE A 122 -18.35 5.44 -3.40
N ASP A 123 -19.63 5.69 -3.68
CA ASP A 123 -20.04 6.32 -4.94
C ASP A 123 -19.56 7.78 -4.99
N THR A 124 -18.45 8.02 -5.68
CA THR A 124 -17.90 9.34 -5.87
C THR A 124 -18.56 9.93 -7.10
N GLN A 125 -19.58 10.78 -6.89
CA GLN A 125 -20.28 11.53 -7.95
C GLN A 125 -19.41 12.61 -8.64
N GLN A 126 -18.10 12.65 -8.38
CA GLN A 126 -17.23 13.67 -8.96
C GLN A 126 -16.84 13.35 -10.40
N ARG A 127 -16.73 14.40 -11.20
CA ARG A 127 -16.33 14.34 -12.60
C ARG A 127 -14.87 13.91 -12.65
N LEU A 128 -14.55 12.88 -13.45
CA LEU A 128 -13.18 12.40 -13.62
C LEU A 128 -12.26 13.54 -14.10
N GLU A 129 -11.20 13.81 -13.35
CA GLU A 129 -10.18 14.80 -13.66
C GLU A 129 -8.91 14.13 -14.19
N ASN A 130 -8.17 14.82 -15.06
CA ASN A 130 -6.89 14.31 -15.54
C ASN A 130 -5.83 14.55 -14.44
N LEU A 131 -5.17 13.49 -14.00
CA LEU A 131 -4.18 13.51 -12.91
C LEU A 131 -3.05 14.52 -13.13
N PHE A 132 -2.65 14.75 -14.39
CA PHE A 132 -1.50 15.61 -14.73
C PHE A 132 -1.89 17.05 -15.12
N HIS A 133 -3.17 17.34 -15.31
CA HIS A 133 -3.60 18.64 -15.83
C HIS A 133 -3.80 19.69 -14.73
N SER A 134 -4.31 19.29 -13.57
CA SER A 134 -4.47 20.17 -12.41
C SER A 134 -3.86 19.52 -11.18
N LEU A 135 -2.67 19.96 -10.80
CA LEU A 135 -2.02 19.59 -9.54
C LEU A 135 -2.78 20.22 -8.35
N ASN A 136 -3.97 19.68 -8.07
CA ASN A 136 -4.80 20.02 -6.91
C ASN A 136 -4.38 19.20 -5.68
N TYR A 137 -4.80 19.61 -4.48
CA TYR A 137 -4.50 18.88 -3.23
C TYR A 137 -4.90 17.40 -3.30
N ASN A 138 -6.03 17.07 -3.95
CA ASN A 138 -6.47 15.68 -4.13
C ASN A 138 -5.51 14.88 -5.01
N SER A 139 -4.98 15.49 -6.09
CA SER A 139 -4.00 14.83 -6.97
C SER A 139 -2.67 14.59 -6.24
N ALA A 140 -2.25 15.54 -5.40
CA ALA A 140 -1.07 15.38 -4.56
C ALA A 140 -1.25 14.25 -3.53
N PHE A 141 -2.44 14.15 -2.91
CA PHE A 141 -2.75 13.07 -1.97
C PHE A 141 -2.80 11.69 -2.65
N CYS A 142 -3.35 11.63 -3.87
CA CYS A 142 -3.32 10.43 -4.71
C CYS A 142 -1.86 9.99 -4.98
N LEU A 143 -1.02 10.89 -5.50
CA LEU A 143 0.40 10.60 -5.76
C LEU A 143 1.17 10.21 -4.49
N LEU A 144 0.96 10.92 -3.39
CA LEU A 144 1.56 10.60 -2.09
C LEU A 144 1.18 9.19 -1.63
N SER A 145 -0.06 8.76 -1.89
CA SER A 145 -0.51 7.42 -1.53
C SER A 145 0.27 6.33 -2.28
N TYR A 146 0.64 6.58 -3.55
CA TYR A 146 1.55 5.70 -4.30
C TYR A 146 2.98 5.75 -3.76
N CYS A 147 3.49 6.94 -3.40
CA CYS A 147 4.83 7.09 -2.83
C CYS A 147 4.99 6.36 -1.48
N ILE A 148 3.93 6.27 -0.68
CA ILE A 148 3.97 5.55 0.61
C ILE A 148 4.25 4.05 0.42
N ILE A 149 3.81 3.43 -0.69
CA ILE A 149 4.17 2.04 -1.01
C ILE A 149 5.68 1.90 -1.17
N TYR A 150 6.31 2.85 -1.86
CA TYR A 150 7.76 2.84 -2.06
C TYR A 150 8.52 2.95 -0.73
N LEU A 151 8.03 3.78 0.20
CA LEU A 151 8.57 3.86 1.57
C LEU A 151 8.43 2.54 2.34
N ALA A 152 7.38 1.77 2.09
CA ALA A 152 7.18 0.45 2.70
C ALA A 152 8.08 -0.64 2.09
N HIS A 153 8.79 -0.35 0.98
CA HIS A 153 9.68 -1.31 0.35
C HIS A 153 10.90 -1.64 1.25
N VAL A 154 11.33 -2.90 1.18
CA VAL A 154 12.50 -3.39 1.91
C VAL A 154 13.75 -2.96 1.15
N ILE A 155 14.67 -2.26 1.83
CA ILE A 155 15.98 -1.97 1.25
C ILE A 155 16.84 -3.22 1.42
N HIS A 156 17.43 -3.68 0.32
CA HIS A 156 18.38 -4.79 0.30
C HIS A 156 19.72 -4.42 0.93
#